data_AF-A0A0M3IAA2-F1
#
_entry.id   AF-A0A0M3IAA2-F1
#
_cell.length_a   1.000
_cell.length_b   1.000
_cell.length_c   1.000
_cell.angle_alpha   90.00
_cell.angle_beta   90.00
_cell.angle_gamma   90.00
#
_symmetry.space_group_name_H-M   'P 1'
#
loop_
_entity.id
_entity.type
_entity.pdbx_description
1 polymer ?
#
loop_
_entity_poly.entity_id
_entity_poly.type
_entity_poly.pdbx_seq_one_letter_code
_entity_poly.pdbx_strand_id
1 'polypeptide(L)'
;MFGVIRGLDSSGYRSRGVLMNEYHDDNEDFSLGLNYDFSRCRPFTFNCPYDGCKAEIEIREALQGEGLDIGFCLGECQKCKRSLIRYGAYLINRLHLAQNSAIEEYYTSSFICEDIVCAYRTRMHVLNWSREGVHCPRCHIGIMRREKTARMLFEQQSFFRSLFDLPKAISECKPEQQKKLKTCRDAEKIFALHASLLGICDEYLSRNDFNRVSLAYLFASMRTGA
;
A
#
# COMPACT_ATOMS: atom_id res chain seq x y z
N MET A 1 17.29 -10.60 -17.68
CA MET A 1 16.65 -11.34 -18.80
C MET A 1 16.93 -12.85 -18.71
N PHE A 2 16.74 -13.50 -17.55
CA PHE A 2 17.13 -14.91 -17.33
C PHE A 2 16.01 -15.81 -16.77
N GLY A 3 14.84 -15.27 -16.40
CA GLY A 3 13.78 -16.02 -15.71
C GLY A 3 12.78 -16.78 -16.59
N VAL A 4 12.98 -16.85 -17.91
CA VAL A 4 11.99 -17.43 -18.85
C VAL A 4 12.44 -18.77 -19.46
N ILE A 5 13.69 -19.21 -19.23
CA ILE A 5 14.27 -20.36 -19.97
C ILE A 5 14.12 -21.71 -19.24
N ARG A 6 13.58 -21.75 -18.03
CA ARG A 6 13.17 -23.02 -17.39
C ARG A 6 11.80 -22.80 -16.80
N GLY A 7 10.88 -23.75 -17.00
CA GLY A 7 9.46 -23.73 -16.59
C GLY A 7 9.22 -23.70 -15.08
N LEU A 8 10.02 -22.93 -14.35
CA LEU A 8 9.76 -22.45 -13.00
C LEU A 8 8.81 -21.26 -13.12
N ASP A 9 7.82 -21.23 -12.23
CA ASP A 9 6.83 -20.17 -12.11
C ASP A 9 7.52 -18.79 -12.10
N SER A 10 7.36 -18.06 -13.21
CA SER A 10 7.97 -16.75 -13.42
C SER A 10 7.49 -15.69 -12.42
N SER A 11 6.32 -15.91 -11.79
CA SER A 11 5.79 -15.02 -10.76
C SER A 11 6.59 -15.12 -9.46
N GLY A 12 6.88 -16.33 -9.00
CA GLY A 12 7.66 -16.57 -7.77
C GLY A 12 9.09 -16.05 -7.85
N TYR A 13 9.73 -16.13 -9.03
CA TYR A 13 11.08 -15.61 -9.22
C TYR A 13 11.12 -14.07 -9.19
N ARG A 14 10.14 -13.41 -9.80
CA ARG A 14 10.00 -11.94 -9.77
C ARG A 14 9.73 -11.43 -8.37
N SER A 15 8.77 -12.03 -7.66
CA SER A 15 8.45 -11.66 -6.27
C SER A 15 9.64 -11.86 -5.34
N ARG A 16 10.49 -12.87 -5.56
CA ARG A 16 11.65 -13.13 -4.70
C ARG A 16 12.85 -12.23 -4.98
N GLY A 17 13.12 -11.92 -6.25
CA GLY A 17 14.13 -10.91 -6.60
C GLY A 17 13.82 -9.54 -6.02
N VAL A 18 12.52 -9.20 -5.96
CA VAL A 18 12.01 -7.98 -5.35
C VAL A 18 12.24 -7.92 -3.84
N LEU A 19 11.91 -8.99 -3.10
CA LEU A 19 12.14 -9.03 -1.64
C LEU A 19 13.62 -8.87 -1.32
N MET A 20 14.50 -9.52 -2.07
CA MET A 20 15.95 -9.36 -1.91
C MET A 20 16.39 -7.92 -2.16
N ASN A 21 15.81 -7.27 -3.17
CA ASN A 21 16.09 -5.88 -3.48
C ASN A 21 15.58 -4.94 -2.39
N GLU A 22 14.39 -5.16 -1.81
CA GLU A 22 13.87 -4.36 -0.69
C GLU A 22 14.78 -4.45 0.55
N TYR A 23 15.29 -5.65 0.88
CA TYR A 23 16.24 -5.82 2.00
C TYR A 23 17.65 -5.29 1.71
N HIS A 24 18.08 -5.20 0.44
CA HIS A 24 19.35 -4.57 0.06
C HIS A 24 19.24 -3.04 -0.07
N ASP A 25 18.10 -2.54 -0.57
CA ASP A 25 17.78 -1.12 -0.77
C ASP A 25 17.67 -0.35 0.54
N ASP A 26 17.33 -1.03 1.65
CA ASP A 26 17.39 -0.46 2.99
C ASP A 26 18.81 0.05 3.38
N ASN A 27 19.87 -0.30 2.63
CA ASN A 27 21.23 0.18 2.87
C ASN A 27 21.78 1.19 1.84
N GLU A 28 21.18 1.36 0.64
CA GLU A 28 21.88 2.07 -0.46
C GLU A 28 21.14 3.20 -1.20
N ASP A 29 19.86 3.50 -0.95
CA ASP A 29 19.29 4.74 -1.52
C ASP A 29 18.14 5.31 -0.68
N PHE A 30 18.48 6.11 0.34
CA PHE A 30 17.53 7.06 0.93
C PHE A 30 17.35 8.24 -0.05
N SER A 31 16.77 7.96 -1.20
CA SER A 31 16.40 9.00 -2.15
C SER A 31 15.25 9.79 -1.51
N LEU A 32 15.55 11.02 -1.08
CA LEU A 32 14.60 12.00 -0.53
C LEU A 32 13.48 12.42 -1.51
N GLY A 33 13.35 11.74 -2.64
CA GLY A 33 12.23 11.87 -3.55
C GLY A 33 11.00 11.16 -2.99
N LEU A 34 10.02 11.95 -2.53
CA LEU A 34 8.70 11.52 -2.02
C LEU A 34 7.80 10.82 -3.06
N ASN A 35 8.37 10.15 -4.07
CA ASN A 35 7.63 9.39 -5.07
C ASN A 35 7.71 7.91 -4.70
N TYR A 36 6.82 7.50 -3.80
CA TYR A 36 6.60 6.09 -3.52
C TYR A 36 6.08 5.39 -4.78
N ASP A 37 6.77 4.33 -5.22
CA ASP A 37 6.29 3.48 -6.30
C ASP A 37 5.17 2.56 -5.76
N PHE A 38 3.92 2.96 -6.00
CA PHE A 38 2.75 2.18 -5.59
C PHE A 38 2.38 1.06 -6.58
N SER A 39 3.21 0.75 -7.58
CA SER A 39 2.91 -0.27 -8.61
C SER A 39 2.61 -1.65 -8.03
N ARG A 40 3.19 -1.98 -6.86
CA ARG A 40 3.00 -3.26 -6.16
C ARG A 40 1.86 -3.26 -5.15
N CYS A 41 1.32 -2.08 -4.84
CA CYS A 41 0.21 -1.96 -3.91
C CYS A 41 -1.06 -2.53 -4.55
N ARG A 42 -1.86 -3.20 -3.71
CA ARG A 42 -3.17 -3.71 -4.10
C ARG A 42 -4.14 -2.54 -4.22
N PRO A 43 -4.98 -2.53 -5.26
CA PRO A 43 -6.00 -1.51 -5.43
C PRO A 43 -7.02 -1.57 -4.29
N PHE A 44 -7.73 -0.46 -4.08
CA PHE A 44 -8.90 -0.47 -3.21
C PHE A 44 -10.06 -1.10 -3.98
N THR A 45 -10.55 -2.25 -3.52
CA THR A 45 -11.60 -3.01 -4.20
C THR A 45 -12.88 -3.11 -3.37
N PHE A 46 -14.02 -3.01 -4.04
CA PHE A 46 -15.33 -3.25 -3.43
C PHE A 46 -16.40 -3.58 -4.46
N ASN A 47 -17.43 -4.30 -4.05
CA ASN A 47 -18.60 -4.55 -4.89
C ASN A 47 -19.54 -3.35 -4.87
N CYS A 48 -20.11 -3.02 -6.03
CA CYS A 48 -21.16 -2.03 -6.18
C CYS A 48 -22.36 -2.38 -5.26
N PRO A 49 -22.83 -1.44 -4.41
CA PRO A 49 -23.88 -1.72 -3.43
C PRO A 49 -25.29 -1.84 -4.04
N TYR A 50 -25.45 -1.52 -5.33
CA TYR A 50 -26.74 -1.67 -6.01
C TYR A 50 -26.98 -3.13 -6.41
N ASP A 51 -28.13 -3.68 -5.99
CA ASP A 51 -28.48 -5.08 -6.20
C ASP A 51 -28.46 -5.54 -7.67
N GLY A 52 -28.80 -4.64 -8.60
CA GLY A 52 -28.78 -4.94 -10.04
C GLY A 52 -27.41 -4.86 -10.71
N CYS A 53 -26.36 -4.39 -10.02
CA CYS A 53 -25.02 -4.25 -10.60
C CYS A 53 -24.05 -5.26 -9.98
N LYS A 54 -23.84 -5.20 -8.65
CA LYS A 54 -22.90 -6.02 -7.86
C LYS A 54 -21.48 -6.17 -8.43
N ALA A 55 -21.12 -5.34 -9.41
CA ALA A 55 -19.84 -5.40 -10.09
C ALA A 55 -18.70 -5.05 -9.12
N GLU A 56 -17.59 -5.75 -9.23
CA GLU A 56 -16.36 -5.41 -8.56
C GLU A 56 -15.77 -4.14 -9.18
N ILE A 57 -15.43 -3.18 -8.32
CA ILE A 57 -14.84 -1.89 -8.68
C ILE A 57 -13.44 -1.88 -8.07
N GLU A 58 -12.45 -1.55 -8.89
CA GLU A 58 -11.06 -1.39 -8.47
C GLU A 58 -10.64 0.07 -8.62
N ILE A 59 -10.06 0.62 -7.55
CA ILE A 59 -9.60 2.01 -7.52
C ILE A 59 -8.10 2.03 -7.30
N ARG A 60 -7.38 2.60 -8.29
CA ARG A 60 -5.94 2.89 -8.23
C ARG A 60 -5.58 4.37 -8.24
N GLU A 61 -6.53 5.21 -8.62
CA GLU A 61 -6.36 6.66 -8.72
C GLU A 61 -7.55 7.34 -8.06
N ALA A 62 -7.35 8.56 -7.55
CA ALA A 62 -8.42 9.35 -6.94
C ALA A 62 -9.44 9.86 -7.98
N LEU A 63 -8.96 10.11 -9.19
CA LEU A 63 -9.70 10.66 -10.32
C LEU A 63 -9.72 9.66 -11.47
N GLN A 64 -10.75 9.72 -12.30
CA GLN A 64 -10.91 8.89 -13.48
C GLN A 64 -11.33 9.73 -14.68
N GLY A 65 -10.85 9.36 -15.86
CA GLY A 65 -11.24 9.98 -17.13
C GLY A 65 -10.12 10.84 -17.72
N GLU A 66 -10.30 11.23 -18.98
CA GLU A 66 -9.30 12.00 -19.73
C GLU A 66 -9.86 13.36 -20.15
N GLY A 67 -8.95 14.33 -20.29
CA GLY A 67 -9.30 15.68 -20.75
C GLY A 67 -10.35 16.34 -19.87
N LEU A 68 -11.43 16.81 -20.48
CA LEU A 68 -12.51 17.45 -19.74
C LEU A 68 -13.46 16.44 -19.09
N ASP A 69 -13.47 15.16 -19.46
CA ASP A 69 -14.36 14.14 -18.87
C ASP A 69 -13.81 13.47 -17.62
N ILE A 70 -12.98 14.21 -16.89
CA ILE A 70 -12.48 13.81 -15.58
C ILE A 70 -13.59 13.85 -14.51
N GLY A 71 -13.62 12.83 -13.66
CA GLY A 71 -14.55 12.68 -12.55
C GLY A 71 -13.90 11.99 -11.36
N PHE A 72 -14.65 11.87 -10.27
CA PHE A 72 -14.19 11.22 -9.05
C PHE A 72 -14.48 9.71 -9.07
N CYS A 73 -13.49 8.87 -8.73
CA CYS A 73 -13.64 7.41 -8.73
C CYS A 73 -14.73 6.91 -7.78
N LEU A 74 -14.96 7.60 -6.66
CA LEU A 74 -16.01 7.30 -5.69
C LEU A 74 -17.31 8.11 -5.90
N GLY A 75 -17.40 8.90 -6.97
CA GLY A 75 -18.62 9.63 -7.29
C GLY A 75 -19.73 8.71 -7.80
N GLU A 76 -19.41 7.89 -8.80
CA GLU A 76 -20.35 7.04 -9.51
C GLU A 76 -19.76 5.66 -9.81
N CYS A 77 -20.63 4.65 -9.92
CA CYS A 77 -20.20 3.33 -10.34
C CYS A 77 -19.80 3.32 -11.82
N GLN A 78 -18.62 2.79 -12.14
CA GLN A 78 -18.11 2.71 -13.51
C GLN A 78 -19.03 1.93 -14.47
N LYS A 79 -19.72 0.88 -13.99
CA LYS A 79 -20.64 0.06 -14.81
C LYS A 79 -22.07 0.63 -14.89
N CYS A 80 -22.71 0.89 -13.75
CA CYS A 80 -24.13 1.28 -13.74
C CYS A 80 -24.36 2.80 -13.72
N LYS A 81 -23.30 3.62 -13.63
CA LYS A 81 -23.34 5.09 -13.59
C LYS A 81 -24.24 5.68 -12.49
N ARG A 82 -24.55 4.88 -11.46
CA ARG A 82 -25.31 5.33 -10.30
C ARG A 82 -24.37 5.91 -9.26
N SER A 83 -24.82 6.97 -8.58
CA SER A 83 -24.07 7.63 -7.52
C SER A 83 -23.72 6.68 -6.38
N LEU A 84 -22.44 6.67 -5.97
CA LEU A 84 -21.94 5.89 -4.83
C LEU A 84 -21.94 6.68 -3.52
N ILE A 85 -22.12 8.01 -3.60
CA ILE A 85 -22.01 8.96 -2.50
C ILE A 85 -22.94 8.61 -1.33
N ARG A 86 -24.14 8.11 -1.64
CA ARG A 86 -25.13 7.70 -0.62
C ARG A 86 -24.69 6.50 0.21
N TYR A 87 -23.71 5.73 -0.27
CA TYR A 87 -23.18 4.55 0.39
C TYR A 87 -21.85 4.84 1.09
N GLY A 88 -21.63 6.08 1.55
CA GLY A 88 -20.40 6.47 2.25
C GLY A 88 -20.04 5.57 3.44
N ALA A 89 -21.03 5.20 4.28
CA ALA A 89 -20.80 4.28 5.40
C ALA A 89 -20.33 2.88 4.95
N TYR A 90 -20.86 2.38 3.83
CA TYR A 90 -20.41 1.11 3.26
C TYR A 90 -18.96 1.21 2.77
N LEU A 91 -18.59 2.32 2.11
CA LEU A 91 -17.22 2.55 1.64
C LEU A 91 -16.23 2.68 2.81
N ILE A 92 -16.62 3.37 3.87
CA ILE A 92 -15.84 3.45 5.13
C ILE A 92 -15.59 2.06 5.71
N ASN A 93 -16.63 1.23 5.83
CA ASN A 93 -16.48 -0.14 6.33
C ASN A 93 -15.57 -0.97 5.42
N ARG A 94 -15.68 -0.81 4.10
CA ARG A 94 -14.79 -1.47 3.14
C ARG A 94 -13.34 -1.04 3.29
N LEU A 95 -13.08 0.23 3.56
CA LEU A 95 -11.73 0.73 3.81
C LEU A 95 -11.15 0.11 5.09
N HIS A 96 -11.91 0.06 6.19
CA HIS A 96 -11.45 -0.62 7.41
C HIS A 96 -11.12 -2.10 7.16
N LEU A 97 -11.96 -2.81 6.40
CA LEU A 97 -11.68 -4.21 6.04
C LEU A 97 -10.41 -4.35 5.19
N ALA A 98 -10.20 -3.46 4.21
CA ALA A 98 -9.00 -3.46 3.38
C ALA A 98 -7.73 -3.18 4.19
N GLN A 99 -7.79 -2.19 5.10
CA GLN A 99 -6.70 -1.86 6.01
C GLN A 99 -6.37 -3.02 6.95
N ASN A 100 -7.39 -3.61 7.59
CA ASN A 100 -7.21 -4.76 8.48
C ASN A 100 -6.67 -5.99 7.74
N SER A 101 -7.12 -6.24 6.51
CA SER A 101 -6.60 -7.33 5.69
C SER A 101 -5.12 -7.14 5.34
N ALA A 102 -4.68 -5.91 5.04
CA ALA A 102 -3.26 -5.62 4.82
C ALA A 102 -2.42 -5.90 6.07
N ILE A 103 -2.93 -5.51 7.25
CA ILE A 103 -2.29 -5.77 8.54
C ILE A 103 -2.23 -7.27 8.84
N GLU A 104 -3.33 -7.99 8.64
CA GLU A 104 -3.41 -9.43 8.86
C GLU A 104 -2.42 -10.18 7.97
N GLU A 105 -2.30 -9.81 6.69
CA GLU A 105 -1.32 -10.42 5.79
C GLU A 105 0.11 -10.17 6.24
N TYR A 106 0.42 -8.99 6.77
CA TYR A 106 1.73 -8.71 7.35
C TYR A 106 2.03 -9.64 8.53
N TYR A 107 1.12 -9.76 9.50
CA TYR A 107 1.35 -10.59 10.70
C TYR A 107 1.33 -12.09 10.40
N THR A 108 0.52 -12.54 9.44
CA THR A 108 0.41 -13.95 9.04
C THR A 108 1.41 -14.37 7.96
N SER A 109 2.20 -13.42 7.44
CA SER A 109 3.22 -13.68 6.43
C SER A 109 4.25 -14.70 6.91
N SER A 110 4.71 -15.52 5.97
CA SER A 110 5.75 -16.50 6.25
C SER A 110 7.13 -15.86 6.20
N PHE A 111 8.09 -16.50 6.84
CA PHE A 111 9.51 -16.27 6.62
C PHE A 111 9.98 -17.16 5.46
N ILE A 112 10.81 -16.60 4.59
CA ILE A 112 11.43 -17.28 3.46
C ILE A 112 12.96 -17.16 3.54
N CYS A 113 13.67 -18.22 3.20
CA CYS A 113 15.12 -18.19 3.08
C CYS A 113 15.53 -17.35 1.88
N GLU A 114 16.53 -16.47 2.08
CA GLU A 114 17.05 -15.60 1.04
C GLU A 114 17.76 -16.35 -0.09
N ASP A 115 18.37 -17.49 0.24
CA ASP A 115 19.00 -18.36 -0.73
C ASP A 115 17.97 -18.90 -1.72
N ILE A 116 18.19 -18.55 -2.99
CA ILE A 116 17.32 -18.90 -4.11
C ILE A 116 17.25 -20.41 -4.30
N VAL A 117 18.32 -21.14 -4.00
CA VAL A 117 18.34 -22.61 -4.13
C VAL A 117 17.58 -23.26 -2.98
N CYS A 118 17.73 -22.75 -1.76
CA CYS A 118 17.08 -23.31 -0.57
C CYS A 118 15.56 -23.12 -0.57
N ALA A 119 15.10 -21.89 -0.81
CA ALA A 119 13.69 -21.49 -0.89
C ALA A 119 12.79 -21.97 0.27
N TYR A 120 13.38 -22.26 1.44
CA TYR A 120 12.63 -22.76 2.58
C TYR A 120 11.67 -21.70 3.11
N ARG A 121 10.41 -22.09 3.38
CA ARG A 121 9.35 -21.21 3.86
C ARG A 121 8.76 -21.76 5.15
N THR A 122 8.58 -20.90 6.15
CA THR A 122 7.96 -21.30 7.44
C THR A 122 7.19 -20.13 8.05
N ARG A 123 6.12 -20.43 8.81
CA ARG A 123 5.43 -19.44 9.65
C ARG A 123 5.96 -19.42 11.09
N MET A 124 6.81 -20.38 11.44
CA MET A 124 7.40 -20.48 12.77
C MET A 124 8.49 -19.41 12.93
N HIS A 125 8.43 -18.66 14.01
CA HIS A 125 9.53 -17.79 14.42
C HIS A 125 10.74 -18.67 14.76
N VAL A 126 11.82 -18.49 14.01
CA VAL A 126 13.08 -19.18 14.28
C VAL A 126 13.85 -18.36 15.33
N LEU A 127 14.33 -19.03 16.39
CA LEU A 127 14.88 -18.36 17.57
C LEU A 127 16.40 -18.11 17.50
N ASN A 128 17.07 -18.54 16.43
CA ASN A 128 18.53 -18.44 16.31
C ASN A 128 18.96 -17.16 15.59
N TRP A 129 19.01 -16.05 16.34
CA TRP A 129 19.36 -14.72 15.83
C TRP A 129 20.87 -14.50 15.79
N SER A 130 21.37 -14.07 14.63
CA SER A 130 22.71 -13.48 14.47
C SER A 130 22.59 -11.98 14.17
N ARG A 131 23.74 -11.30 13.98
CA ARG A 131 23.78 -9.88 13.62
C ARG A 131 23.13 -9.61 12.25
N GLU A 132 23.16 -10.58 11.35
CA GLU A 132 22.65 -10.46 9.97
C GLU A 132 21.16 -10.84 9.87
N GLY A 133 20.66 -11.57 10.86
CA GLY A 133 19.28 -12.00 10.97
C GLY A 133 19.16 -13.43 11.49
N VAL A 134 18.04 -14.09 11.19
CA VAL A 134 17.82 -15.46 11.67
C VAL A 134 18.29 -16.47 10.63
N HIS A 135 19.19 -17.38 10.99
CA HIS A 135 19.68 -18.39 10.04
C HIS A 135 18.59 -19.39 9.65
N CYS A 136 18.58 -19.77 8.38
CA CYS A 136 17.65 -20.76 7.85
C CYS A 136 17.88 -22.13 8.51
N PRO A 137 16.85 -22.76 9.08
CA PRO A 137 17.01 -24.07 9.72
C PRO A 137 17.23 -25.22 8.72
N ARG A 138 17.07 -24.97 7.41
CA ARG A 138 17.23 -25.98 6.36
C ARG A 138 18.64 -26.01 5.78
N CYS A 139 19.16 -24.85 5.34
CA CYS A 139 20.48 -24.77 4.73
C CYS A 139 21.57 -24.27 5.68
N HIS A 140 21.20 -23.70 6.84
CA HIS A 140 22.10 -23.07 7.83
C HIS A 140 22.99 -21.93 7.32
N ILE A 141 22.93 -21.62 6.02
CA ILE A 141 23.72 -20.60 5.35
C ILE A 141 22.88 -19.32 5.18
N GLY A 142 21.75 -19.42 4.48
CA GLY A 142 20.92 -18.24 4.17
C GLY A 142 20.17 -17.69 5.37
N ILE A 143 19.88 -16.40 5.34
CA ILE A 143 19.05 -15.70 6.34
C ILE A 143 17.56 -15.83 5.98
N MET A 144 16.73 -15.99 7.00
CA MET A 144 15.28 -15.98 6.92
C MET A 144 14.78 -14.54 6.92
N ARG A 145 14.04 -14.17 5.87
CA ARG A 145 13.43 -12.85 5.67
C ARG A 145 11.92 -12.96 5.72
N ARG A 146 11.21 -11.95 6.23
CA ARG A 146 9.75 -11.95 6.21
C ARG A 146 9.28 -11.65 4.79
N GLU A 147 8.34 -12.45 4.28
CA GLU A 147 7.81 -12.29 2.92
C GLU A 147 7.01 -11.00 2.74
N LYS A 148 6.47 -10.45 3.82
CA LYS A 148 5.81 -9.14 3.84
C LYS A 148 6.51 -8.27 4.86
N THR A 149 7.27 -7.29 4.38
CA THR A 149 8.04 -6.40 5.26
C THR A 149 7.13 -5.33 5.88
N ALA A 150 7.61 -4.69 6.95
CA ALA A 150 6.91 -3.55 7.54
C ALA A 150 6.83 -2.38 6.54
N ARG A 151 7.85 -2.21 5.70
CA ARG A 151 7.89 -1.23 4.59
C ARG A 151 6.76 -1.49 3.60
N MET A 152 6.56 -2.73 3.14
CA MET A 152 5.45 -3.06 2.23
C MET A 152 4.07 -2.75 2.82
N LEU A 153 3.88 -2.98 4.13
CA LEU A 153 2.64 -2.61 4.82
C LEU A 153 2.48 -1.08 4.84
N PHE A 154 3.54 -0.35 5.18
CA PHE A 154 3.52 1.11 5.18
C PHE A 154 3.23 1.70 3.79
N GLU A 155 3.85 1.16 2.74
CA GLU A 155 3.60 1.55 1.35
C GLU A 155 2.14 1.30 0.96
N GLN A 156 1.57 0.14 1.33
CA GLN A 156 0.15 -0.17 1.07
C GLN A 156 -0.81 0.80 1.79
N GLN A 157 -0.53 1.15 3.04
CA GLN A 157 -1.34 2.10 3.81
C GLN A 157 -1.22 3.52 3.25
N SER A 158 0.00 3.91 2.86
CA SER A 158 0.30 5.20 2.22
C SER A 158 -0.35 5.31 0.84
N PHE A 159 -0.40 4.21 0.08
CA PHE A 159 -1.15 4.12 -1.15
C PHE A 159 -2.64 4.40 -0.92
N PHE A 160 -3.28 3.71 0.03
CA PHE A 160 -4.69 3.98 0.35
C PHE A 160 -4.92 5.44 0.75
N ARG A 161 -4.02 6.02 1.56
CA ARG A 161 -4.08 7.45 1.90
C ARG A 161 -4.06 8.34 0.65
N SER A 162 -3.17 8.07 -0.31
CA SER A 162 -3.04 8.85 -1.55
C SER A 162 -4.29 8.80 -2.43
N LEU A 163 -5.06 7.71 -2.41
CA LEU A 163 -6.33 7.60 -3.15
C LEU A 163 -7.39 8.59 -2.67
N PHE A 164 -7.35 8.97 -1.39
CA PHE A 164 -8.36 9.81 -0.77
C PHE A 164 -7.91 11.26 -0.55
N ASP A 165 -6.66 11.60 -0.88
CA ASP A 165 -6.13 12.96 -0.85
C ASP A 165 -6.55 13.74 -2.11
N LEU A 166 -7.85 14.08 -2.19
CA LEU A 166 -8.41 14.85 -3.30
C LEU A 166 -7.76 16.22 -3.50
N PRO A 167 -7.46 17.03 -2.46
CA PRO A 167 -6.79 18.31 -2.65
C PRO A 167 -5.47 18.17 -3.39
N LYS A 168 -4.67 17.16 -3.02
CA LYS A 168 -3.41 16.84 -3.71
C LYS A 168 -3.66 16.41 -5.16
N ALA A 169 -4.55 15.43 -5.39
CA ALA A 169 -4.85 14.93 -6.74
C ALA A 169 -5.38 16.02 -7.68
N ILE A 170 -6.20 16.95 -7.17
CA ILE A 170 -6.72 18.07 -7.96
C ILE A 170 -5.64 19.10 -8.25
N SER A 171 -4.70 19.34 -7.33
CA SER A 171 -3.59 20.27 -7.55
C SER A 171 -2.66 19.84 -8.69
N GLU A 172 -2.58 18.53 -8.94
CA GLU A 172 -1.81 17.92 -10.04
C GLU A 172 -2.54 18.00 -11.41
N CYS A 173 -3.83 18.34 -11.42
CA CYS A 173 -4.63 18.46 -12.65
C CYS A 173 -4.48 19.83 -13.33
N LYS A 174 -4.85 19.90 -14.63
CA LYS A 174 -4.90 21.16 -15.39
C LYS A 174 -5.96 22.13 -14.82
N PRO A 175 -5.79 23.46 -14.93
CA PRO A 175 -6.71 24.43 -14.32
C PRO A 175 -8.16 24.31 -14.80
N GLU A 176 -8.39 23.89 -16.05
CA GLU A 176 -9.73 23.66 -16.60
C GLU A 176 -10.44 22.46 -15.94
N GLN A 177 -9.69 21.37 -15.70
CA GLN A 177 -10.16 20.19 -14.98
C GLN A 177 -10.47 20.51 -13.53
N GLN A 178 -9.62 21.29 -12.87
CA GLN A 178 -9.83 21.73 -11.49
C GLN A 178 -11.14 22.51 -11.34
N LYS A 179 -11.45 23.41 -12.27
CA LYS A 179 -12.72 24.14 -12.27
C LYS A 179 -13.89 23.18 -12.40
N LYS A 180 -13.88 22.25 -13.37
CA LYS A 180 -14.97 21.27 -13.55
C LYS A 180 -15.22 20.42 -12.30
N LEU A 181 -14.17 19.89 -11.69
CA LEU A 181 -14.27 19.05 -10.49
C LEU A 181 -14.85 19.81 -9.28
N LYS A 182 -14.50 21.09 -9.13
CA LYS A 182 -15.00 21.96 -8.04
C LYS A 182 -16.44 22.41 -8.25
N THR A 183 -16.88 22.60 -9.50
CA THR A 183 -18.25 23.06 -9.81
C THR A 183 -19.26 21.90 -9.95
N CYS A 184 -18.83 20.65 -9.75
CA CYS A 184 -19.72 19.49 -9.82
C CYS A 184 -20.79 19.55 -8.71
N ARG A 185 -22.05 19.20 -9.05
CA ARG A 185 -23.22 19.33 -8.16
C ARG A 185 -23.05 18.63 -6.80
N ASP A 186 -22.34 17.51 -6.77
CA ASP A 186 -22.12 16.73 -5.55
C ASP A 186 -20.68 16.86 -5.02
N ALA A 187 -19.91 17.84 -5.50
CA ALA A 187 -18.51 18.02 -5.11
C ALA A 187 -18.33 18.06 -3.58
N GLU A 188 -19.10 18.88 -2.86
CA GLU A 188 -18.98 19.03 -1.40
C GLU A 188 -19.13 17.70 -0.65
N LYS A 189 -20.10 16.86 -1.05
CA LYS A 189 -20.34 15.55 -0.43
C LYS A 189 -19.21 14.57 -0.75
N ILE A 190 -18.69 14.64 -1.98
CA ILE A 190 -17.55 13.83 -2.40
C ILE A 190 -16.30 14.21 -1.59
N PHE A 191 -16.02 15.51 -1.45
CA PHE A 191 -14.92 16.01 -0.62
C PHE A 191 -15.07 15.57 0.84
N ALA A 192 -16.26 15.68 1.43
CA ALA A 192 -16.51 15.26 2.80
C ALA A 192 -16.30 13.74 2.98
N LEU A 193 -16.75 12.92 2.02
CA LEU A 193 -16.53 11.48 2.05
C LEU A 193 -15.03 11.14 1.96
N HIS A 194 -14.30 11.76 1.03
CA HIS A 194 -12.86 11.52 0.88
C HIS A 194 -12.08 11.99 2.11
N ALA A 195 -12.44 13.13 2.70
CA ALA A 195 -11.83 13.61 3.95
C ALA A 195 -12.05 12.62 5.11
N SER A 196 -13.24 12.00 5.19
CA SER A 196 -13.53 10.96 6.19
C SER A 196 -12.67 9.70 5.96
N LEU A 197 -12.55 9.25 4.71
CA LEU A 197 -11.71 8.10 4.34
C LEU A 197 -10.22 8.39 4.56
N LEU A 198 -9.78 9.61 4.28
CA LEU A 198 -8.41 10.08 4.52
C LEU A 198 -8.08 10.06 6.01
N GLY A 199 -8.96 10.58 6.86
CA GLY A 199 -8.79 10.55 8.31
C GLY A 199 -8.64 9.14 8.88
N ILE A 200 -9.36 8.16 8.33
CA ILE A 200 -9.19 6.74 8.68
C ILE A 200 -7.78 6.27 8.28
N CYS A 201 -7.31 6.58 7.07
CA CYS A 201 -5.97 6.19 6.63
C CYS A 201 -4.89 6.82 7.52
N ASP A 202 -5.04 8.09 7.90
CA ASP A 202 -4.13 8.79 8.81
C ASP A 202 -4.12 8.13 10.20
N GLU A 203 -5.28 7.68 10.71
CA GLU A 203 -5.36 6.93 11.97
C GLU A 203 -4.56 5.61 11.89
N TYR A 204 -4.73 4.82 10.82
CA TYR A 204 -3.96 3.59 10.64
C TYR A 204 -2.45 3.84 10.52
N LEU A 205 -2.05 4.87 9.76
CA LEU A 205 -0.66 5.26 9.61
C LEU A 205 -0.05 5.79 10.90
N SER A 206 -0.82 6.48 11.75
CA SER A 206 -0.34 6.98 13.04
C SER A 206 0.03 5.85 14.02
N ARG A 207 -0.61 4.69 13.86
CA ARG A 207 -0.35 3.47 14.64
C ARG A 207 0.76 2.61 14.05
N ASN A 208 1.19 2.88 12.82
CA ASN A 208 2.26 2.16 12.17
C ASN A 208 3.61 2.69 12.66
N ASP A 209 4.41 1.84 13.30
CA ASP A 209 5.71 2.22 13.85
C ASP A 209 6.70 2.70 12.78
N PHE A 210 6.53 2.27 11.52
CA PHE A 210 7.36 2.75 10.40
C PHE A 210 7.15 4.25 10.14
N ASN A 211 5.99 4.80 10.50
CA ASN A 211 5.67 6.22 10.38
C ASN A 211 6.18 7.05 11.58
N ARG A 212 6.70 6.41 12.63
CA ARG A 212 7.08 7.08 13.88
C ARG A 212 8.59 7.06 14.07
N VAL A 213 9.23 8.20 13.81
CA VAL A 213 10.66 8.38 14.09
C VAL A 213 10.85 9.16 15.39
N SER A 214 11.39 8.50 16.41
CA SER A 214 11.77 9.16 17.66
C SER A 214 13.15 9.82 17.50
N LEU A 215 13.17 11.11 17.17
CA LEU A 215 14.41 11.89 17.09
C LEU A 215 15.17 11.90 18.42
N ALA A 216 14.43 11.91 19.54
CA ALA A 216 15.02 11.82 20.87
C ALA A 216 15.81 10.51 21.06
N TYR A 217 15.28 9.38 20.59
CA TYR A 217 15.98 8.10 20.64
C TYR A 217 17.18 8.08 19.68
N LEU A 218 16.98 8.51 18.43
CA LEU A 218 18.06 8.55 17.42
C LEU A 218 19.27 9.39 17.88
N PHE A 219 19.01 10.50 18.56
CA PHE A 219 20.04 11.41 19.03
C PHE A 219 20.33 11.28 20.53
N ALA A 220 19.88 10.20 21.18
CA ALA A 220 20.13 9.97 22.61
C ALA A 220 21.63 9.83 22.90
N SER A 221 22.36 9.11 22.05
CA SER A 221 23.81 8.89 22.15
C SER A 221 24.64 10.17 21.93
N MET A 222 24.10 11.15 21.19
CA MET A 222 24.75 12.46 21.00
C MET A 222 24.61 13.38 22.22
N ARG A 223 23.72 13.04 23.18
CA ARG A 223 23.49 13.83 24.39
C ARG A 223 24.32 13.37 25.59
N THR A 224 24.92 12.19 25.54
CA THR A 224 25.74 11.62 26.63
C THR A 224 27.24 11.89 26.49
N GLY A 225 27.65 12.77 25.56
CA GLY A 225 29.04 13.15 25.31
C GLY A 225 29.41 14.53 25.86
N ALA A 226 29.05 14.83 27.12
CA ALA A 226 29.48 16.02 27.86
C ALA A 226 30.02 15.61 29.23
#